data_AF-A0AAU1DN35-F1
#
_entry.id   AF-A0AAU1DN35-F1
#
_cell.length_a   1.000
_cell.length_b   1.000
_cell.length_c   1.000
_cell.angle_alpha   90.00
_cell.angle_beta   90.00
_cell.angle_gamma   90.00
#
_symmetry.space_group_name_H-M   'P 1'
#
loop_
_entity.id
_entity.type
_entity.pdbx_description
1 polymer ?
#
loop_
_entity_poly.entity_id
_entity_poly.type
_entity_poly.pdbx_seq_one_letter_code
_entity_poly.pdbx_strand_id
1 'polypeptide(L)' 'MPRIRILQSIAGSDFSWSPGEVVEVDGAAAAAWADGERAELVDEKPQGGAEKAATRSRGGGRSRTAETR' A
#
# COMPACT_ATOMS: atom_id res chain seq x y z
N MET A 1 8.25 2.30 -16.36
CA MET A 1 7.15 3.07 -15.76
C MET A 1 7.66 3.61 -14.44
N PRO A 2 7.43 4.90 -14.09
CA PRO A 2 7.97 5.48 -12.85
C PRO A 2 7.35 4.85 -11.59
N ARG A 3 8.13 4.89 -10.51
CA ARG A 3 7.71 4.41 -9.20
C ARG A 3 7.67 5.56 -8.21
N ILE A 4 6.65 5.57 -7.38
CA ILE A 4 6.50 6.55 -6.29
C ILE A 4 6.44 5.84 -4.94
N ARG A 5 7.07 6.42 -3.92
CA ARG A 5 6.93 6.00 -2.53
C ARG A 5 5.94 6.92 -1.85
N ILE A 6 4.90 6.34 -1.29
CA ILE A 6 3.84 7.04 -0.58
C ILE A 6 4.38 7.50 0.78
N LEU A 7 4.12 8.74 1.15
CA LEU A 7 4.61 9.35 2.40
C LEU A 7 3.51 9.43 3.47
N GLN A 8 2.25 9.49 3.04
CA GLN A 8 1.07 9.55 3.91
C GLN A 8 -0.04 8.61 3.42
N SER A 9 -1.00 8.26 4.28
CA SER A 9 -2.11 7.39 3.90
C SER A 9 -2.99 8.10 2.87
N ILE A 10 -3.17 7.48 1.69
CA ILE A 10 -4.00 8.02 0.61
C ILE A 10 -5.03 6.97 0.23
N ALA A 11 -6.30 7.36 0.16
CA ALA A 11 -7.37 6.51 -0.33
C ALA A 11 -8.24 7.27 -1.34
N GLY A 12 -8.55 6.61 -2.45
CA GLY A 12 -9.53 7.02 -3.46
C GLY A 12 -10.52 5.89 -3.73
N SER A 13 -11.42 6.10 -4.68
CA SER A 13 -12.46 5.12 -5.01
C SER A 13 -11.91 3.75 -5.42
N ASP A 14 -10.75 3.73 -6.08
CA ASP A 14 -10.15 2.51 -6.68
C ASP A 14 -8.76 2.18 -6.13
N PHE A 15 -8.25 2.95 -5.17
CA PHE A 15 -6.90 2.77 -4.63
C PHE A 15 -6.84 3.12 -3.15
N SER A 16 -5.99 2.41 -2.42
CA SER A 16 -5.69 2.68 -1.02
C SER A 16 -4.23 2.34 -0.79
N TRP A 17 -3.43 3.34 -0.46
CA TRP A 17 -2.00 3.21 -0.26
C TRP A 17 -1.59 3.65 1.13
N SER A 18 -0.64 2.92 1.69
CA SER A 18 -0.10 3.20 3.02
C SER A 18 1.19 4.02 2.96
N PRO A 19 1.52 4.78 4.01
CA PRO A 19 2.84 5.40 4.14
C PRO A 19 3.96 4.34 4.02
N GLY A 20 4.95 4.63 3.19
CA GLY A 20 6.07 3.75 2.85
C GLY A 20 5.81 2.77 1.69
N GLU A 21 4.59 2.69 1.18
CA GLU A 21 4.25 1.81 0.05
C GLU A 21 4.88 2.34 -1.24
N VAL A 22 5.46 1.46 -2.05
CA VAL A 22 6.04 1.82 -3.36
C VAL A 22 5.14 1.26 -4.45
N VAL A 23 4.58 2.15 -5.26
CA VAL A 23 3.65 1.79 -6.33
C VAL A 23 4.17 2.25 -7.68
N GLU A 24 3.92 1.44 -8.71
CA GLU A 24 4.26 1.76 -10.09
C GLU A 24 3.08 2.45 -10.76
N VAL A 25 3.32 3.60 -11.36
CA VAL A 25 2.29 4.45 -11.97
C VAL A 25 2.79 4.98 -13.32
N ASP A 26 1.90 5.59 -14.10
CA ASP A 26 2.30 6.27 -15.33
C ASP A 26 3.01 7.61 -15.04
N GLY A 27 3.62 8.21 -16.06
CA GLY A 27 4.36 9.47 -15.93
C GLY A 27 3.54 10.65 -15.44
N ALA A 28 2.27 10.76 -15.86
CA ALA A 28 1.41 11.85 -15.44
C ALA A 28 0.98 11.66 -13.98
N ALA A 29 0.65 10.42 -13.59
CA ALA A 29 0.36 10.09 -12.20
C ALA A 29 1.57 10.32 -11.29
N ALA A 30 2.78 9.92 -11.70
CA ALA A 30 4.00 10.18 -10.94
C ALA A 30 4.21 11.68 -10.70
N ALA A 31 4.06 12.52 -11.73
CA ALA A 31 4.19 13.97 -11.58
C ALA A 31 3.08 14.58 -10.71
N ALA A 32 1.87 14.03 -10.73
CA ALA A 32 0.75 14.52 -9.94
C ALA A 32 0.83 14.16 -8.44
N TRP A 33 1.48 13.04 -8.10
CA TRP A 33 1.59 12.55 -6.72
C TRP A 33 2.96 12.79 -6.08
N ALA A 34 4.04 12.88 -6.86
CA ALA A 34 5.40 13.13 -6.37
C ALA A 34 5.64 14.61 -6.02
N ASP A 35 4.77 15.17 -5.17
CA ASP A 35 4.87 16.56 -4.69
C ASP A 35 5.75 16.74 -3.44
N GLY A 36 6.26 15.64 -2.87
CA GLY A 36 7.11 15.66 -1.67
C GLY A 36 6.34 15.64 -0.34
N GLU A 37 5.03 15.78 -0.35
CA GLU A 37 4.15 15.61 0.82
C GLU A 37 3.35 14.30 0.73
N ARG A 38 2.78 13.99 -0.43
CA ARG A 38 1.93 12.81 -0.64
C ARG A 38 2.74 11.59 -1.05
N ALA A 39 3.64 11.77 -2.00
CA ALA A 39 4.57 10.76 -2.45
C ALA A 39 5.89 11.41 -2.90
N GLU A 40 6.91 10.58 -3.07
CA GLU A 40 8.19 10.96 -3.69
C GLU A 40 8.52 10.01 -4.85
N LEU A 41 9.21 10.52 -5.87
CA LEU A 41 9.70 9.69 -6.97
C LEU A 41 10.85 8.81 -6.48
N VAL A 42 10.78 7.51 -6.73
CA VAL A 42 11.83 6.55 -6.34
C VAL A 42 12.69 6.25 -7.56
N ASP A 43 13.98 6.57 -7.46
CA ASP A 43 14.98 6.13 -8.45
C ASP A 43 15.16 4.60 -8.36
N GLU A 44 15.29 3.94 -9.51
CA GLU A 44 15.22 2.48 -9.69
C GLU A 44 16.41 1.71 -9.09
N LYS A 45 17.16 2.31 -8.16
CA LYS A 45 18.17 1.58 -7.41
C LYS A 45 17.45 0.55 -6.53
N PRO A 46 17.71 -0.75 -6.70
CA PRO A 46 16.89 -1.81 -6.11
C PRO A 46 17.11 -1.85 -4.59
N GLN A 47 16.33 -1.07 -3.86
CA GLN A 47 16.15 -1.24 -2.42
C GLN A 47 15.02 -2.24 -2.22
N GLY A 48 15.37 -3.53 -2.18
CA GLY A 48 14.45 -4.59 -1.82
C GLY A 48 13.82 -4.31 -0.45
N GLY A 49 12.49 -4.33 -0.38
CA GLY A 49 11.79 -4.28 0.89
C GLY A 49 10.50 -3.44 0.90
N ALA A 50 9.52 -3.81 0.07
CA ALA A 50 8.11 -3.59 0.42
C ALA A 50 7.38 -4.93 0.61
N GLU A 51 8.07 -5.94 1.13
CA GLU A 51 7.42 -7.01 1.90
C GLU A 51 7.07 -6.48 3.29
N LYS A 52 6.04 -5.63 3.39
CA LYS A 52 5.30 -5.50 4.64
C LYS A 52 3.81 -5.45 4.38
N ALA A 53 3.28 -6.66 4.39
CA ALA A 53 2.05 -6.99 5.07
C ALA A 53 0.85 -6.11 4.68
N ALA A 54 0.16 -6.57 3.64
CA ALA A 54 -1.28 -6.75 3.72
C ALA A 54 -1.64 -7.01 5.19
N THR A 55 -2.38 -6.07 5.79
CA THR A 55 -2.89 -6.25 7.14
C THR A 55 -3.54 -7.62 7.19
N ARG A 56 -2.95 -8.51 7.98
CA ARG A 56 -3.50 -9.84 8.24
C ARG A 56 -4.73 -9.63 9.11
N SER A 57 -5.82 -9.15 8.53
CA SER A 57 -7.14 -9.17 9.16
C SER A 57 -7.93 -10.35 8.64
N ARG A 58 -7.45 -11.55 8.98
CA ARG A 58 -8.31 -12.71 9.28
C ARG A 58 -7.66 -13.52 10.39
N GLY A 59 -7.43 -12.83 11.51
CA GLY A 59 -7.22 -13.51 12.78
C GLY A 59 -8.48 -14.29 13.15
N GLY A 60 -8.26 -15.52 13.63
CA GLY A 60 -9.15 -16.14 14.59
C GLY A 60 -10.30 -16.94 14.02
N GLY A 61 -10.00 -18.16 13.60
CA GLY A 61 -10.98 -19.23 13.73
C GLY A 61 -11.49 -19.30 15.16
N ARG A 62 -12.78 -19.05 15.35
CA ARG A 62 -13.55 -19.61 16.47
C ARG A 62 -14.60 -20.51 15.87
N SER A 63 -14.19 -21.76 15.78
CA SER A 63 -14.97 -22.98 15.98
C SER A 63 -16.48 -22.83 15.92
N ARG A 64 -17.06 -23.50 14.90
CA ARG A 64 -18.40 -24.07 15.01
C ARG A 64 -18.41 -25.03 16.20
N THR A 65 -19.29 -24.77 17.17
CA THR A 65 -19.80 -25.77 18.12
C THR A 65 -21.25 -25.34 18.36
N ALA A 66 -22.20 -25.86 17.59
CA ALA A 66 -22.95 -27.07 17.91
C ALA A 66 -23.49 -27.04 19.36
N GLU A 67 -24.77 -26.69 19.46
CA GLU A 67 -25.81 -27.35 20.28
C GLU A 67 -25.43 -27.93 21.65
N THR A 68 -26.12 -27.50 22.73
CA THR A 68 -26.95 -28.35 23.63
C THR A 68 -27.20 -27.62 24.97
N ARG A 69 -28.46 -27.28 25.27
CA ARG A 69 -29.21 -27.68 26.48
C ARG A 69 -30.52 -26.89 26.63
#